data_AF-A0A1B6FXQ5-F1
#
_entry.id   AF-A0A1B6FXQ5-F1
#
_cell.length_a   1.000
_cell.length_b   1.000
_cell.length_c   1.000
_cell.angle_alpha   90.00
_cell.angle_beta   90.00
_cell.angle_gamma   90.00
#
_symmetry.space_group_name_H-M   'P 1'
#
loop_
_entity.id
_entity.type
_entity.pdbx_description
1 polymer ?
#
loop_
_entity_poly.entity_id
_entity_poly.type
_entity_poly.pdbx_seq_one_letter_code
_entity_poly.pdbx_strand_id
1 'polypeptide(L)'
;HVMASLFERIGNLLDNWVEWQHCPPPSDLPETSLDSCPHIATWAELMFHGDERVVERVKTVSFHLRQQEPPILYRPRAELELATALLGVVDSVVQTVDKLRHAAAYRHQMWSARTLRSRARMTCHRMWALLPELWTGLLCILMITTRCYQSLPLLAQHAQVAHRLVKAMSKTVGNTVTLCDVDKNRWNEARSLLSTLAYFAVDWISKHSSLLGLDKHFNAM
;
A
#
# COMPACT_ATOMS: atom_id res chain seq x y z
N HIS A 1 -6.03 -8.03 -22.01
CA HIS A 1 -4.64 -7.66 -21.65
C HIS A 1 -4.59 -6.97 -20.28
N VAL A 2 -5.11 -5.74 -20.12
CA VAL A 2 -5.04 -4.96 -18.86
C VAL A 2 -5.55 -5.72 -17.63
N MET A 3 -6.70 -6.41 -17.71
CA MET A 3 -7.25 -7.19 -16.59
C MET A 3 -6.32 -8.30 -16.13
N ALA A 4 -5.73 -9.05 -17.07
CA ALA A 4 -4.79 -10.12 -16.76
C ALA A 4 -3.51 -9.56 -16.13
N SER A 5 -2.97 -8.47 -16.69
CA SER A 5 -1.78 -7.81 -16.13
C SER A 5 -2.02 -7.25 -14.72
N LEU A 6 -3.21 -6.69 -14.48
CA LEU A 6 -3.61 -6.18 -13.16
C LEU A 6 -3.72 -7.30 -12.14
N PHE A 7 -4.44 -8.37 -12.51
CA PHE A 7 -4.57 -9.58 -11.69
C PHE A 7 -3.21 -10.16 -11.31
N GLU A 8 -2.35 -10.38 -12.30
CA GLU A 8 -1.03 -10.98 -12.11
C GLU A 8 -0.14 -10.09 -11.23
N ARG A 9 -0.11 -8.78 -11.47
CA ARG A 9 0.70 -7.85 -10.66
C ARG A 9 0.21 -7.76 -9.23
N ILE A 10 -1.10 -7.68 -8.98
CA ILE A 10 -1.65 -7.69 -7.61
C ILE A 10 -1.27 -9.00 -6.92
N GLY A 11 -1.47 -10.14 -7.57
CA GLY A 11 -1.12 -11.46 -7.02
C GLY A 11 0.36 -11.53 -6.63
N ASN A 12 1.25 -11.20 -7.57
CA ASN A 12 2.69 -11.19 -7.33
C ASN A 12 3.09 -10.24 -6.19
N LEU A 13 2.45 -9.06 -6.06
CA LEU A 13 2.74 -8.16 -4.94
C LEU A 13 2.31 -8.75 -3.60
N LEU A 14 1.13 -9.36 -3.53
CA LEU A 14 0.60 -9.95 -2.30
C LEU A 14 1.45 -11.15 -1.85
N ASP A 15 1.84 -12.02 -2.78
CA ASP A 15 2.60 -13.23 -2.45
C ASP A 15 3.99 -12.92 -1.90
N ASN A 16 4.64 -11.90 -2.47
CA ASN A 16 6.00 -11.50 -2.09
C ASN A 16 6.03 -10.41 -1.02
N TRP A 17 4.87 -9.98 -0.50
CA TRP A 17 4.77 -8.80 0.35
C TRP A 17 5.68 -8.88 1.59
N VAL A 18 5.70 -10.04 2.25
CA VAL A 18 6.52 -10.27 3.46
C VAL A 18 8.01 -10.17 3.13
N GLU A 19 8.44 -10.75 2.02
CA GLU A 19 9.83 -10.68 1.57
C GLU A 19 10.23 -9.25 1.22
N TRP A 20 9.30 -8.46 0.69
CA TRP A 20 9.56 -7.08 0.33
C TRP A 20 9.70 -6.15 1.52
N GLN A 21 9.03 -6.46 2.63
CA GLN A 21 9.27 -5.78 3.90
C GLN A 21 10.62 -6.14 4.52
N HIS A 22 11.23 -7.25 4.09
CA HIS A 22 12.40 -7.80 4.76
C HIS A 22 13.68 -7.01 4.46
N CYS A 23 13.93 -5.99 5.28
CA CYS A 23 15.23 -5.41 5.50
C CYS A 23 15.28 -5.07 7.00
N PRO A 24 15.91 -5.89 7.85
CA PRO A 24 15.93 -5.59 9.28
C PRO A 24 16.77 -4.34 9.57
N PRO A 25 16.42 -3.55 10.60
CA PRO A 25 17.28 -2.48 11.05
C PRO A 25 18.63 -3.04 11.53
N PRO A 26 19.72 -2.25 11.47
CA PRO A 26 21.00 -2.64 12.05
C PRO A 26 20.86 -3.02 13.54
N SER A 27 21.58 -4.04 14.00
CA SER A 27 21.47 -4.58 15.37
C SER A 27 21.86 -3.60 16.48
N ASP A 28 22.68 -2.60 16.15
CA ASP A 28 23.13 -1.53 17.04
C ASP A 28 22.34 -0.22 16.86
N LEU A 29 21.24 -0.26 16.08
CA LEU A 29 20.36 0.88 15.92
C LEU A 29 19.58 1.12 17.23
N PRO A 30 19.59 2.33 17.81
CA PRO A 30 18.84 2.62 19.01
C PRO A 30 17.34 2.37 18.81
N GLU A 31 16.71 1.67 19.76
CA GLU A 31 15.26 1.55 19.80
C GLU A 31 14.62 2.93 19.86
N THR A 32 13.57 3.12 19.06
CA THR A 32 12.85 4.38 19.01
C THR A 32 11.37 4.09 19.01
N SER A 33 10.66 4.57 20.02
CA SER A 33 9.22 4.74 19.92
C SER A 33 8.96 6.02 19.14
N LEU A 34 8.55 5.89 17.89
CA LEU A 34 7.88 6.99 17.21
C LEU A 34 6.39 6.87 17.52
N ASP A 35 5.72 7.99 17.80
CA ASP A 35 4.26 7.99 17.94
C ASP A 35 3.65 7.39 16.67
N SER A 36 2.79 6.38 16.82
CA SER A 36 2.12 5.74 15.70
C SER A 36 1.22 6.74 14.95
N CYS A 37 1.16 6.67 13.63
CA CYS A 37 0.24 7.50 12.85
C CYS A 37 -1.19 6.95 13.00
N PRO A 38 -2.10 7.69 13.66
CA PRO A 38 -3.43 7.16 13.99
C PRO A 38 -4.23 6.83 12.72
N HIS A 39 -4.14 7.67 11.68
CA HIS A 39 -4.89 7.45 10.45
C HIS A 39 -4.44 6.18 9.71
N ILE A 40 -3.14 5.91 9.65
CA ILE A 40 -2.61 4.68 9.02
C ILE A 40 -2.99 3.47 9.85
N ALA A 41 -2.91 3.56 11.18
CA ALA A 41 -3.31 2.49 12.09
C ALA A 41 -4.80 2.15 11.95
N THR A 42 -5.69 3.14 11.97
CA THR A 42 -7.13 2.94 11.76
C THR A 42 -7.43 2.30 10.40
N TRP A 43 -6.73 2.72 9.34
CA TRP A 43 -6.91 2.10 8.03
C TRP A 43 -6.43 0.63 8.02
N ALA A 44 -5.33 0.33 8.69
CA ALA A 44 -4.83 -1.03 8.84
C ALA A 44 -5.83 -1.90 9.61
N GLU A 45 -6.35 -1.44 10.74
CA GLU A 45 -7.38 -2.14 11.52
C GLU A 45 -8.59 -2.50 10.66
N LEU A 46 -9.04 -1.56 9.83
CA LEU A 46 -10.16 -1.73 8.92
C LEU A 46 -9.87 -2.74 7.79
N MET A 47 -8.63 -2.87 7.33
CA MET A 47 -8.23 -3.78 6.26
C MET A 47 -7.91 -5.21 6.75
N PHE A 48 -7.30 -5.32 7.92
CA PHE A 48 -6.79 -6.58 8.46
C PHE A 48 -7.69 -7.21 9.53
N HIS A 49 -8.69 -6.49 10.05
CA HIS A 49 -9.60 -6.94 11.12
C HIS A 49 -8.86 -7.45 12.35
N GLY A 50 -8.59 -6.56 13.31
CA GLY A 50 -8.23 -6.85 14.71
C GLY A 50 -7.32 -8.05 14.95
N ASP A 51 -7.94 -9.23 15.10
CA ASP A 51 -7.29 -10.48 15.53
C ASP A 51 -6.61 -11.28 14.39
N GLU A 52 -6.89 -11.01 13.11
CA GLU A 52 -6.26 -11.73 11.99
C GLU A 52 -4.84 -11.19 11.77
N ARG A 53 -3.83 -12.08 11.75
CA ARG A 53 -2.46 -11.67 11.46
C ARG A 53 -2.39 -11.13 10.02
N VAL A 54 -1.69 -10.01 9.82
CA VAL A 54 -1.52 -9.38 8.49
C VAL A 54 -1.11 -10.41 7.41
N VAL A 55 -0.20 -11.33 7.73
CA VAL A 55 0.25 -12.39 6.81
C VAL A 55 -0.88 -13.35 6.43
N GLU A 56 -1.70 -13.75 7.40
CA GLU A 56 -2.85 -14.64 7.15
C GLU A 56 -3.88 -13.92 6.29
N ARG A 57 -4.16 -12.64 6.59
CA ARG A 57 -5.05 -11.83 5.77
C ARG A 57 -4.59 -11.71 4.32
N VAL A 58 -3.30 -11.41 4.12
CA VAL A 58 -2.70 -11.30 2.78
C VAL A 58 -2.81 -12.62 2.03
N LYS A 59 -2.54 -13.76 2.69
CA LYS A 59 -2.71 -15.10 2.10
C LYS A 59 -4.17 -15.38 1.74
N THR A 60 -5.11 -15.07 2.63
CA THR A 60 -6.55 -15.21 2.39
C THR A 60 -6.96 -14.40 1.15
N VAL A 61 -6.55 -13.13 1.07
CA VAL A 61 -6.89 -12.26 -0.06
C VAL A 61 -6.22 -12.72 -1.36
N SER A 62 -4.95 -13.13 -1.33
CA SER A 62 -4.26 -13.71 -2.51
C SER A 62 -4.97 -14.98 -2.99
N PHE A 63 -5.35 -15.87 -2.08
CA PHE A 63 -6.11 -17.08 -2.41
C PHE A 63 -7.44 -16.73 -3.09
N HIS A 64 -8.22 -15.82 -2.50
CA HIS A 64 -9.52 -15.41 -3.06
C HIS A 64 -9.38 -14.72 -4.41
N LEU A 65 -8.34 -13.92 -4.60
CA LEU A 65 -8.01 -13.33 -5.89
C LEU A 65 -7.81 -14.44 -6.93
N ARG A 66 -6.98 -15.45 -6.65
CA ARG A 66 -6.66 -16.55 -7.57
C ARG A 66 -7.84 -17.47 -7.90
N GLN A 67 -8.83 -17.55 -7.01
CA GLN A 67 -10.08 -18.30 -7.27
C GLN A 67 -11.00 -17.56 -8.26
N GLN A 68 -10.76 -16.27 -8.53
CA GLN A 68 -11.50 -15.58 -9.58
C GLN A 68 -10.95 -15.98 -10.94
N GLU A 69 -11.82 -16.52 -11.80
CA GLU A 69 -11.44 -16.78 -13.18
C GLU A 69 -10.98 -15.47 -13.85
N PRO A 70 -9.80 -15.46 -14.50
CA PRO A 70 -9.35 -14.29 -15.23
C PRO A 70 -10.40 -13.96 -16.30
N PRO A 71 -10.86 -12.71 -16.43
CA PRO A 71 -12.01 -12.41 -17.27
C PRO A 71 -11.78 -12.81 -18.72
N ILE A 72 -12.56 -13.79 -19.19
CA ILE A 72 -12.55 -14.27 -20.56
C ILE A 72 -13.64 -13.49 -21.32
N LEU A 73 -13.22 -12.66 -22.28
CA LEU A 73 -14.04 -11.88 -23.24
C LEU A 73 -14.75 -10.59 -22.75
N TYR A 74 -14.87 -9.66 -23.73
CA TYR A 74 -15.42 -8.29 -23.74
C TYR A 74 -15.86 -7.69 -22.40
N ARG A 75 -15.06 -6.77 -21.85
CA ARG A 75 -15.42 -5.94 -20.68
C ARG A 75 -15.95 -4.57 -21.12
N PRO A 76 -16.94 -4.00 -20.42
CA PRO A 76 -17.38 -2.63 -20.63
C PRO A 76 -16.20 -1.64 -20.56
N ARG A 77 -16.25 -0.58 -21.37
CA ARG A 77 -15.21 0.45 -21.42
C ARG A 77 -14.91 1.07 -20.05
N ALA A 78 -15.95 1.33 -19.25
CA ALA A 78 -15.81 1.88 -17.90
C ALA A 78 -15.01 0.96 -16.96
N GLU A 79 -15.20 -0.37 -17.06
CA GLU A 79 -14.41 -1.34 -16.30
C GLU A 79 -12.94 -1.31 -16.74
N LEU A 80 -12.68 -1.24 -18.05
CA LEU A 80 -11.31 -1.19 -18.58
C LEU A 80 -10.58 0.09 -18.19
N GLU A 81 -11.25 1.25 -18.22
CA GLU A 81 -10.68 2.53 -17.79
C GLU A 81 -10.33 2.51 -16.30
N LEU A 82 -11.22 1.97 -15.46
CA LEU A 82 -10.96 1.83 -14.02
C LEU A 82 -9.84 0.82 -13.74
N ALA A 83 -9.83 -0.32 -14.42
CA ALA A 83 -8.75 -1.32 -14.32
C ALA A 83 -7.40 -0.74 -14.75
N THR A 84 -7.36 0.06 -15.81
CA THR A 84 -6.14 0.74 -16.25
C THR A 84 -5.64 1.71 -15.19
N ALA A 85 -6.54 2.46 -14.55
CA ALA A 85 -6.17 3.37 -13.47
C ALA A 85 -5.66 2.62 -12.23
N LEU A 86 -6.29 1.50 -11.85
CA LEU A 86 -5.81 0.62 -10.78
C LEU A 86 -4.45 0.01 -11.10
N LEU A 87 -4.20 -0.41 -12.34
CA LEU A 87 -2.90 -0.91 -12.77
C LEU A 87 -1.80 0.15 -12.58
N GLY A 88 -2.09 1.42 -12.89
CA GLY A 88 -1.15 2.52 -12.61
C GLY A 88 -0.85 2.70 -11.12
N VAL A 89 -1.84 2.49 -10.24
CA VAL A 89 -1.62 2.49 -8.78
C VAL A 89 -0.70 1.34 -8.38
N VAL A 90 -1.01 0.13 -8.83
CA VAL A 90 -0.24 -1.10 -8.56
C VAL A 90 1.22 -0.94 -9.02
N ASP A 91 1.45 -0.43 -10.21
CA ASP A 91 2.81 -0.19 -10.74
C ASP A 91 3.57 0.85 -9.92
N SER A 92 2.88 1.89 -9.46
CA SER A 92 3.48 2.90 -8.57
C SER A 92 3.82 2.31 -7.20
N VAL A 93 3.01 1.36 -6.70
CA VAL A 93 3.28 0.64 -5.44
C VAL A 93 4.54 -0.20 -5.61
N VAL A 94 4.66 -0.99 -6.68
CA VAL A 94 5.88 -1.77 -7.00
C VAL A 94 7.11 -0.86 -6.96
N GLN A 95 7.07 0.25 -7.70
CA GLN A 95 8.19 1.20 -7.75
C GLN A 95 8.52 1.79 -6.37
N THR A 96 7.50 2.08 -5.55
CA THR A 96 7.73 2.61 -4.20
C THR A 96 8.39 1.56 -3.32
N VAL A 97 7.91 0.33 -3.36
CA VAL A 97 8.46 -0.81 -2.62
C VAL A 97 9.93 -1.01 -2.99
N ASP A 98 10.25 -1.05 -4.28
CA ASP A 98 11.62 -1.23 -4.75
C ASP A 98 12.54 -0.10 -4.27
N LYS A 99 12.08 1.15 -4.32
CA LYS A 99 12.83 2.29 -3.77
C LYS A 99 13.04 2.20 -2.26
N LEU A 100 12.02 1.81 -1.52
CA LEU A 100 12.12 1.62 -0.08
C LEU A 100 13.13 0.52 0.27
N ARG A 101 13.09 -0.61 -0.45
CA ARG A 101 14.04 -1.71 -0.29
C ARG A 101 15.46 -1.26 -0.60
N HIS A 102 15.65 -0.59 -1.74
CA HIS A 102 16.96 -0.07 -2.13
C HIS A 102 17.50 0.91 -1.09
N ALA A 103 16.66 1.83 -0.61
CA ALA A 103 17.06 2.80 0.41
C ALA A 103 17.40 2.13 1.75
N ALA A 104 16.58 1.18 2.21
CA ALA A 104 16.82 0.42 3.42
C ALA A 104 18.14 -0.36 3.32
N ALA A 105 18.36 -1.10 2.23
CA ALA A 105 19.57 -1.89 2.01
C ALA A 105 20.83 -1.02 1.91
N TYR A 106 20.78 0.07 1.13
CA TYR A 106 21.89 1.02 1.00
C TYR A 106 22.26 1.66 2.34
N ARG A 107 21.25 2.11 3.10
CA ARG A 107 21.45 2.72 4.41
C ARG A 107 21.94 1.73 5.45
N HIS A 108 21.46 0.47 5.39
CA HIS A 108 21.98 -0.63 6.20
C HIS A 108 23.48 -0.83 5.93
N GLN A 109 23.88 -0.97 4.66
CA GLN A 109 25.29 -1.16 4.28
C GLN A 109 26.18 -0.01 4.76
N MET A 110 25.76 1.25 4.56
CA MET A 110 26.50 2.43 5.03
C MET A 110 26.59 2.50 6.55
N TRP A 111 25.55 2.06 7.26
CA TRP A 111 25.55 1.97 8.72
C TRP A 111 26.55 0.92 9.20
N SER A 112 26.45 -0.31 8.68
CA SER A 112 27.35 -1.42 9.03
C SER A 112 28.82 -1.09 8.72
N ALA A 113 29.09 -0.40 7.61
CA ALA A 113 30.42 0.05 7.24
C ALA A 113 30.93 1.25 8.08
N ARG A 114 30.11 1.79 9.00
CA ARG A 114 30.40 2.97 9.84
C ARG A 114 30.81 4.22 9.05
N THR A 115 30.39 4.32 7.79
CA THR A 115 30.73 5.45 6.89
C THR A 115 29.82 6.65 7.06
N LEU A 116 28.68 6.49 7.76
CA LEU A 116 27.74 7.57 8.02
C LEU A 116 28.26 8.56 9.08
N ARG A 117 28.22 9.86 8.75
CA ARG A 117 28.42 10.98 9.71
C ARG A 117 27.20 11.12 10.64
N SER A 118 27.38 11.78 11.79
CA SER A 118 26.33 11.93 12.84
C SER A 118 24.95 12.35 12.29
N ARG A 119 24.87 13.42 11.48
CA ARG A 119 23.60 13.86 10.87
C ARG A 119 22.95 12.78 10.00
N ALA A 120 23.74 12.06 9.21
CA ALA A 120 23.24 11.00 8.34
C ALA A 120 22.78 9.76 9.14
N ARG A 121 23.40 9.48 10.29
CA ARG A 121 22.93 8.46 11.24
C ARG A 121 21.56 8.81 11.80
N MET A 122 21.34 10.06 12.22
CA MET A 122 20.02 10.53 12.69
C MET A 122 18.94 10.41 11.60
N THR A 123 19.27 10.70 10.35
CA THR A 123 18.33 10.52 9.23
C THR A 123 18.03 9.05 8.96
N CYS A 124 19.05 8.17 8.98
CA CYS A 124 18.90 6.73 8.85
C CYS A 124 18.01 6.16 9.96
N HIS A 125 18.26 6.57 11.19
CA HIS A 125 17.49 6.21 12.36
C HIS A 125 15.99 6.57 12.23
N ARG A 126 15.69 7.82 11.81
CA ARG A 126 14.31 8.23 11.53
C ARG A 126 13.66 7.43 10.41
N MET A 127 14.40 7.14 9.33
CA MET A 127 13.89 6.31 8.24
C MET A 127 13.45 4.94 8.77
N TRP A 128 14.31 4.26 9.55
CA TRP A 128 14.00 2.97 10.14
C TRP A 128 12.76 2.99 11.04
N ALA A 129 12.60 4.03 11.85
CA ALA A 129 11.42 4.21 12.69
C ALA A 129 10.12 4.40 11.87
N LEU A 130 10.22 4.97 10.66
CA LEU A 130 9.07 5.28 9.80
C LEU A 130 8.72 4.14 8.83
N LEU A 131 9.70 3.28 8.48
CA LEU A 131 9.53 2.22 7.50
C LEU A 131 8.33 1.30 7.78
N PRO A 132 8.09 0.83 9.02
CA PRO A 132 6.93 -0.01 9.31
C PRO A 132 5.60 0.65 8.90
N GLU A 133 5.42 1.94 9.16
CA GLU A 133 4.20 2.65 8.77
C GLU A 133 4.08 2.86 7.27
N LEU A 134 5.20 3.15 6.59
CA LEU A 134 5.21 3.26 5.13
C LEU A 134 4.82 1.92 4.49
N TRP A 135 5.36 0.81 5.00
CA TRP A 135 4.98 -0.53 4.57
C TRP A 135 3.49 -0.79 4.82
N THR A 136 2.99 -0.53 6.03
CA THR A 136 1.58 -0.71 6.35
C THR A 136 0.68 0.11 5.44
N GLY A 137 0.99 1.40 5.22
CA GLY A 137 0.21 2.26 4.33
C GLY A 137 0.19 1.77 2.88
N LEU A 138 1.33 1.30 2.34
CA LEU A 138 1.39 0.72 1.00
C LEU A 138 0.62 -0.61 0.91
N LEU A 139 0.64 -1.44 1.95
CA LEU A 139 -0.16 -2.65 2.00
C LEU A 139 -1.65 -2.31 2.00
N CYS A 140 -2.09 -1.34 2.80
CA CYS A 140 -3.49 -0.90 2.80
C CYS A 140 -3.94 -0.43 1.42
N ILE A 141 -3.09 0.29 0.68
CA ILE A 141 -3.35 0.70 -0.72
C ILE A 141 -3.49 -0.53 -1.62
N LEU A 142 -2.62 -1.53 -1.48
CA LEU A 142 -2.70 -2.77 -2.25
C LEU A 142 -3.98 -3.56 -1.92
N MET A 143 -4.35 -3.65 -0.63
CA MET A 143 -5.56 -4.33 -0.17
C MET A 143 -6.83 -3.69 -0.70
N ILE A 144 -6.96 -2.35 -0.61
CA ILE A 144 -8.11 -1.65 -1.17
C ILE A 144 -8.13 -1.75 -2.70
N THR A 145 -6.97 -1.71 -3.37
CA THR A 145 -6.87 -1.89 -4.82
C THR A 145 -7.35 -3.28 -5.24
N THR A 146 -7.00 -4.31 -4.46
CA THR A 146 -7.48 -5.67 -4.67
C THR A 146 -9.00 -5.76 -4.51
N ARG A 147 -9.57 -5.10 -3.49
CA ARG A 147 -11.03 -5.00 -3.32
C ARG A 147 -11.69 -4.26 -4.48
N CYS A 148 -11.13 -3.16 -4.94
CA CYS A 148 -11.63 -2.44 -6.11
C CYS A 148 -11.60 -3.30 -7.38
N TYR A 149 -10.56 -4.12 -7.57
CA TYR A 149 -10.49 -5.08 -8.66
C TYR A 149 -11.60 -6.16 -8.56
N GLN A 150 -11.81 -6.72 -7.37
CA GLN A 150 -12.85 -7.72 -7.14
C GLN A 150 -14.27 -7.16 -7.36
N SER A 151 -14.48 -5.87 -7.05
CA SER A 151 -15.77 -5.17 -7.19
C SER A 151 -15.87 -4.32 -8.47
N LEU A 152 -15.00 -4.57 -9.46
CA LEU A 152 -14.87 -3.73 -10.65
C LEU A 152 -16.21 -3.51 -11.41
N PRO A 153 -17.06 -4.54 -11.64
CA PRO A 153 -18.33 -4.33 -12.35
C PRO A 153 -19.28 -3.37 -11.62
N LEU A 154 -19.30 -3.42 -10.29
CA LEU A 154 -20.13 -2.55 -9.47
C LEU A 154 -19.55 -1.13 -9.42
N LEU A 155 -18.24 -1.01 -9.23
CA LEU A 155 -17.57 0.31 -9.22
C LEU A 155 -17.66 1.02 -10.57
N ALA A 156 -17.65 0.28 -11.69
CA ALA A 156 -17.80 0.86 -13.01
C ALA A 156 -19.17 1.52 -13.24
N GLN A 157 -20.23 1.04 -12.56
CA GLN A 157 -21.55 1.70 -12.56
C GLN A 157 -21.52 3.04 -11.83
N HIS A 158 -20.56 3.22 -10.91
CA HIS A 158 -20.33 4.42 -10.11
C HIS A 158 -18.95 5.04 -10.39
N ALA A 159 -18.54 5.07 -11.67
CA ALA A 159 -17.17 5.39 -12.08
C ALA A 159 -16.64 6.70 -11.48
N GLN A 160 -17.45 7.76 -11.39
CA GLN A 160 -17.03 9.04 -10.80
C GLN A 160 -16.60 8.91 -9.33
N VAL A 161 -17.28 8.08 -8.56
CA VAL A 161 -16.99 7.85 -7.14
C VAL A 161 -15.72 7.01 -7.01
N ALA A 162 -15.60 5.95 -7.82
CA ALA A 162 -14.42 5.09 -7.86
C ALA A 162 -13.15 5.86 -8.31
N HIS A 163 -13.26 6.70 -9.34
CA HIS A 163 -12.13 7.48 -9.85
C HIS A 163 -11.58 8.47 -8.82
N ARG A 164 -12.41 9.01 -7.91
CA ARG A 164 -11.90 9.87 -6.82
C ARG A 164 -10.94 9.11 -5.91
N LEU A 165 -11.30 7.88 -5.52
CA LEU A 165 -10.44 7.02 -4.72
C LEU A 165 -9.16 6.65 -5.47
N VAL A 166 -9.30 6.13 -6.69
CA VAL A 166 -8.13 5.70 -7.49
C VAL A 166 -7.20 6.86 -7.80
N LYS A 167 -7.72 8.05 -8.09
CA LYS A 167 -6.91 9.26 -8.30
C LYS A 167 -6.17 9.68 -7.03
N ALA A 168 -6.82 9.60 -5.86
CA ALA A 168 -6.17 9.88 -4.59
C ALA A 168 -5.03 8.90 -4.32
N MET A 169 -5.26 7.59 -4.51
CA MET A 169 -4.22 6.56 -4.38
C MET A 169 -3.07 6.79 -5.37
N SER A 170 -3.37 6.99 -6.65
CA SER A 170 -2.37 7.21 -7.70
C SER A 170 -1.49 8.43 -7.41
N LYS A 171 -2.11 9.56 -7.04
CA LYS A 171 -1.38 10.79 -6.68
C LYS A 171 -0.48 10.55 -5.46
N THR A 172 -1.00 9.91 -4.42
CA THR A 172 -0.24 9.65 -3.20
C THR A 172 0.94 8.75 -3.47
N VAL A 173 0.72 7.57 -4.08
CA VAL A 173 1.81 6.61 -4.33
C VAL A 173 2.83 7.21 -5.30
N GLY A 174 2.39 7.85 -6.39
CA GLY A 174 3.30 8.53 -7.33
C GLY A 174 4.18 9.58 -6.66
N ASN A 175 3.63 10.35 -5.72
CA ASN A 175 4.42 11.29 -4.93
C ASN A 175 5.36 10.57 -3.95
N THR A 176 4.90 9.51 -3.28
CA THR A 176 5.72 8.72 -2.34
C THR A 176 6.95 8.12 -3.02
N VAL A 177 6.85 7.59 -4.25
CA VAL A 177 8.00 7.15 -5.06
C VAL A 177 9.08 8.23 -5.16
N THR A 178 8.67 9.49 -5.32
CA THR A 178 9.62 10.60 -5.47
C THR A 178 10.23 11.05 -4.16
N LEU A 179 9.60 10.77 -3.01
CA LEU A 179 10.03 11.24 -1.68
C LEU A 179 10.86 10.19 -0.94
N CYS A 180 10.62 8.91 -1.20
CA CYS A 180 11.35 7.75 -0.66
C CYS A 180 12.68 7.49 -1.38
N ASP A 181 13.19 8.46 -2.10
CA ASP A 181 14.46 8.40 -2.78
C ASP A 181 15.63 8.61 -1.81
N VAL A 182 16.72 7.85 -1.99
CA VAL A 182 17.89 7.83 -1.10
C VAL A 182 18.49 9.22 -0.90
N ASP A 183 18.45 10.04 -1.96
CA ASP A 183 19.07 11.36 -1.96
C ASP A 183 18.19 12.43 -1.31
N LYS A 184 16.86 12.26 -1.38
CA LYS A 184 15.90 13.26 -0.88
C LYS A 184 15.61 13.13 0.61
N ASN A 185 15.58 11.91 1.15
CA ASN A 185 15.33 11.63 2.58
C ASN A 185 14.05 12.30 3.16
N ARG A 186 12.97 12.43 2.38
CA ARG A 186 11.72 13.12 2.79
C ARG A 186 10.72 12.14 3.41
N TRP A 187 11.19 11.31 4.34
CA TRP A 187 10.43 10.21 4.96
C TRP A 187 9.18 10.68 5.72
N ASN A 188 9.28 11.78 6.46
CA ASN A 188 8.14 12.37 7.18
C ASN A 188 7.04 12.85 6.23
N GLU A 189 7.42 13.35 5.06
CA GLU A 189 6.47 13.84 4.07
C GLU A 189 5.78 12.69 3.35
N ALA A 190 6.52 11.62 3.05
CA ALA A 190 5.95 10.36 2.58
C ALA A 190 4.92 9.81 3.58
N ARG A 191 5.25 9.80 4.88
CA ARG A 191 4.31 9.44 5.95
C ARG A 191 3.10 10.35 5.99
N SER A 192 3.29 11.67 5.90
CA SER A 192 2.19 12.64 5.91
C SER A 192 1.23 12.42 4.73
N LEU A 193 1.75 12.16 3.53
CA LEU A 193 0.92 11.84 2.36
C LEU A 193 0.12 10.55 2.55
N LEU A 194 0.74 9.50 3.09
CA LEU A 194 0.03 8.26 3.41
C LEU A 194 -1.02 8.48 4.50
N SER A 195 -0.73 9.29 5.50
CA SER A 195 -1.68 9.66 6.56
C SER A 195 -2.90 10.41 5.99
N THR A 196 -2.69 11.37 5.09
CA THR A 196 -3.78 12.10 4.43
C THR A 196 -4.62 11.16 3.56
N LEU A 197 -3.98 10.26 2.83
CA LEU A 197 -4.70 9.24 2.07
C LEU A 197 -5.48 8.31 2.98
N ALA A 198 -4.90 7.88 4.09
CA ALA A 198 -5.55 6.97 5.04
C ALA A 198 -6.83 7.59 5.62
N TYR A 199 -6.76 8.84 6.06
CA TYR A 199 -7.94 9.58 6.52
C TYR A 199 -9.04 9.63 5.44
N PHE A 200 -8.66 10.00 4.22
CA PHE A 200 -9.60 10.04 3.09
C PHE A 200 -10.17 8.67 2.73
N ALA A 201 -9.33 7.62 2.72
CA ALA A 201 -9.72 6.27 2.34
C ALA A 201 -10.69 5.67 3.36
N VAL A 202 -10.45 5.86 4.66
CA VAL A 202 -11.36 5.41 5.72
C VAL A 202 -12.73 6.09 5.59
N ASP A 203 -12.77 7.42 5.40
CA ASP A 203 -14.01 8.16 5.16
C ASP A 203 -14.73 7.73 3.86
N TRP A 204 -13.96 7.45 2.81
CA TRP A 204 -14.53 6.97 1.55
C TRP A 204 -15.13 5.57 1.72
N ILE A 205 -14.43 4.67 2.41
CA ILE A 205 -14.89 3.29 2.62
C ILE A 205 -16.13 3.27 3.50
N SER A 206 -16.19 4.08 4.57
CA SER A 206 -17.38 4.13 5.44
C SER A 206 -18.64 4.59 4.70
N LYS A 207 -18.50 5.50 3.71
CA LYS A 207 -19.60 5.99 2.88
C LYS A 207 -19.98 5.07 1.72
N HIS A 208 -19.08 4.19 1.29
CA HIS A 208 -19.23 3.41 0.05
C HIS A 208 -18.89 1.93 0.25
N SER A 209 -19.06 1.40 1.47
CA SER A 209 -18.78 0.00 1.82
C SER A 209 -19.52 -0.97 0.92
N SER A 210 -20.74 -0.61 0.52
CA SER A 210 -21.61 -1.40 -0.35
C SER A 210 -21.01 -1.61 -1.74
N LEU A 211 -20.31 -0.61 -2.26
CA LEU A 211 -19.63 -0.68 -3.56
C LEU A 211 -18.43 -1.64 -3.55
N LEU A 212 -17.91 -1.96 -2.37
CA LEU A 212 -16.82 -2.91 -2.17
C LEU A 212 -17.31 -4.27 -1.66
N GLY A 213 -18.63 -4.46 -1.52
CA GLY A 213 -19.22 -5.66 -0.92
C GLY A 213 -18.87 -5.84 0.57
N LEU A 214 -18.57 -4.74 1.28
CA LEU A 214 -18.14 -4.74 2.68
C LEU A 214 -19.28 -4.57 3.71
N ASP A 215 -20.55 -4.45 3.27
CA ASP A 215 -21.70 -4.16 4.14
C ASP A 215 -21.94 -5.18 5.26
N LYS A 216 -21.41 -6.41 5.14
CA LYS A 216 -21.50 -7.42 6.20
C LYS A 216 -20.46 -7.26 7.31
N HIS A 217 -19.48 -6.36 7.16
CA HIS A 217 -18.35 -6.22 8.10
C HIS A 217 -18.33 -4.89 8.87
N PHE A 218 -19.05 -3.86 8.39
CA PHE A 218 -19.11 -2.55 9.06
C PHE A 218 -20.16 -2.45 10.17
N ASN A 219 -21.10 -3.38 10.26
CA ASN A 219 -22.12 -3.39 11.33
C ASN A 219 -21.63 -3.95 12.67
N ALA A 220 -20.34 -4.25 12.81
CA ALA A 220 -19.73 -4.83 14.01
C ALA A 220 -18.61 -3.97 14.63
N MET A 221 -18.42 -2.73 14.15
CA MET A 221 -17.67 -1.68 14.86
C MET A 221 -18.65 -0.72 15.51
#